data_AF-A0A354BJJ7-F1
#
_entry.id   AF-A0A354BJJ7-F1
#
_cell.length_a   1.000
_cell.length_b   1.000
_cell.length_c   1.000
_cell.angle_alpha   90.00
_cell.angle_beta   90.00
_cell.angle_gamma   90.00
#
_symmetry.space_group_name_H-M   'P 1'
#
loop_
_entity.id
_entity.type
_entity.pdbx_description
1 polymer ?
#
loop_
_entity_poly.entity_id
_entity_poly.type
_entity_poly.pdbx_seq_one_letter_code
_entity_poly.pdbx_strand_id
1 'polypeptide(L)' 'EGQTVQFQLRDAASASEEFNALLTADHTRHRHPPLGALMFSCCGRGQGLFGKANHDAGTASARLGAIPLAG' A
#
# COMPACT_ATOMS: atom_id res chain seq x y z
N GLU A 1 -32.55 -11.38 19.34
CA GLU A 1 -31.83 -11.17 18.06
C GLU A 1 -30.36 -10.92 18.37
N GLY A 2 -29.45 -11.76 17.86
CA GLY A 2 -28.00 -11.58 18.01
C GLY A 2 -27.36 -11.52 16.63
N GLN A 3 -26.44 -10.58 16.42
CA GLN A 3 -25.74 -10.41 15.15
C GLN A 3 -24.29 -10.86 15.31
N THR A 4 -23.83 -11.76 14.44
CA THR A 4 -22.43 -12.17 14.40
C THR A 4 -21.61 -11.09 13.70
N VAL A 5 -20.62 -10.53 14.41
CA VAL A 5 -19.63 -9.63 13.82
C VAL A 5 -18.36 -10.42 13.57
N GLN A 6 -17.84 -10.35 12.35
CA GLN A 6 -16.54 -10.91 12.00
C GLN A 6 -15.55 -9.78 11.76
N PHE A 7 -14.41 -9.86 12.43
CA PHE A 7 -13.29 -8.94 12.21
C PHE A 7 -12.28 -9.60 11.29
N GLN A 8 -11.84 -8.86 10.26
CA GLN A 8 -10.67 -9.24 9.48
C GLN A 8 -9.48 -8.44 9.98
N LEU A 9 -8.60 -9.11 10.71
CA LEU A 9 -7.34 -8.54 11.13
C LEU A 9 -6.31 -8.81 10.04
N ARG A 10 -5.65 -7.76 9.54
CA ARG A 10 -4.49 -7.89 8.66
C ARG A 10 -3.24 -7.68 9.49
N ASP A 11 -2.29 -8.58 9.36
CA ASP A 11 -0.94 -8.38 9.88
C ASP A 11 -0.07 -7.57 8.91
N ALA A 12 1.14 -7.26 9.34
CA ALA A 12 2.10 -6.52 8.53
C ALA A 12 2.40 -7.22 7.20
N ALA A 13 2.57 -8.54 7.21
CA ALA A 13 2.99 -9.31 6.06
C ALA A 13 1.92 -9.31 4.97
N SER A 14 0.69 -9.69 5.33
CA SER A 14 -0.46 -9.66 4.43
C SER A 14 -0.74 -8.26 3.88
N ALA A 15 -0.62 -7.22 4.71
CA ALA A 15 -0.78 -5.83 4.25
C ALA A 15 0.33 -5.38 3.28
N SER A 16 1.56 -5.89 3.43
CA SER A 16 2.66 -5.65 2.50
C SER A 16 2.45 -6.39 1.18
N GLU A 17 2.06 -7.67 1.24
CA GLU A 17 1.79 -8.50 0.05
C GLU A 17 0.66 -7.92 -0.80
N GLU A 18 -0.47 -7.57 -0.18
CA GLU A 18 -1.60 -6.95 -0.85
C GLU A 18 -1.18 -5.66 -1.57
N PHE A 19 -0.43 -4.78 -0.89
CA PHE A 19 0.01 -3.52 -1.48
C PHE A 19 0.93 -3.73 -2.69
N ASN A 20 1.85 -4.71 -2.61
CA ASN A 20 2.71 -5.07 -3.74
C ASN A 20 1.90 -5.64 -4.92
N ALA A 21 0.86 -6.44 -4.65
CA ALA A 21 -0.03 -6.98 -5.68
C ALA A 21 -0.81 -5.87 -6.38
N LEU A 22 -1.33 -4.90 -5.62
CA LEU A 22 -2.04 -3.74 -6.17
C LEU A 22 -1.15 -2.88 -7.06
N LEU A 23 0.07 -2.56 -6.62
CA LEU A 23 1.04 -1.80 -7.43
C LEU A 23 1.43 -2.53 -8.71
N THR A 24 1.59 -3.85 -8.65
CA THR A 24 1.88 -4.69 -9.83
C THR A 24 0.71 -4.68 -10.81
N ALA A 25 -0.51 -4.84 -10.30
CA ALA A 25 -1.73 -4.80 -11.11
C ALA A 25 -1.96 -3.43 -11.75
N ASP A 26 -1.67 -2.34 -11.04
CA ASP A 26 -1.74 -0.98 -11.60
C ASP A 26 -0.69 -0.78 -12.70
N HIS A 27 0.56 -1.17 -12.46
CA HIS A 27 1.64 -1.05 -13.44
C HIS A 27 1.32 -1.75 -14.77
N THR A 28 0.68 -2.93 -14.71
CA THR A 28 0.29 -3.69 -15.91
C THR A 28 -0.88 -3.08 -16.68
N ARG A 29 -1.66 -2.18 -16.06
CA ARG A 29 -2.81 -1.51 -16.70
C ARG A 29 -2.41 -0.26 -17.50
N HIS A 30 -1.31 0.39 -17.13
CA HIS A 30 -0.87 1.62 -17.79
C HIS A 30 0.12 1.32 -18.92
N ARG A 31 -0.17 1.80 -20.14
CA ARG A 31 0.75 1.67 -21.28
C ARG A 31 2.00 2.56 -21.15
N HIS A 32 1.90 3.63 -20.36
CA HIS A 32 2.98 4.57 -20.12
C HIS A 32 3.20 4.72 -18.62
N PRO A 33 4.45 4.96 -18.17
CA PRO A 33 4.72 5.22 -16.77
C PRO A 33 3.94 6.44 -16.26
N PRO A 34 3.41 6.41 -15.03
CA PRO A 34 2.80 7.58 -14.42
C PRO A 34 3.85 8.68 -14.23
N LEU A 35 3.41 9.95 -14.35
CA LEU A 35 4.29 11.11 -14.12
C LEU A 35 4.46 11.45 -12.63
N GLY A 36 3.66 10.84 -11.76
CA GLY A 36 3.64 11.06 -10.32
C GLY A 36 2.50 10.28 -9.67
N ALA A 37 2.52 10.20 -8.35
CA ALA A 37 1.49 9.51 -7.57
C ALA A 37 1.10 10.31 -6.31
N LEU A 38 -0.17 10.17 -5.93
CA LEU A 38 -0.68 10.61 -4.64
C LEU A 38 -1.00 9.38 -3.81
N MET A 39 -0.45 9.29 -2.60
CA MET A 39 -0.60 8.13 -1.73
C MET A 39 -1.17 8.54 -0.38
N PHE A 40 -2.24 7.85 0.02
CA PHE A 40 -2.89 8.06 1.31
C PHE A 40 -2.81 6.76 2.12
N SER A 41 -2.09 6.79 3.23
CA SER A 41 -2.05 5.67 4.16
C SER A 41 -3.18 5.81 5.18
N CYS A 42 -3.94 4.74 5.40
CA CYS A 42 -4.97 4.72 6.45
C CYS A 42 -4.34 4.75 7.85
N CYS A 43 -5.12 5.18 8.87
CA CYS A 43 -4.64 5.41 10.24
C CYS A 43 -3.97 4.20 10.92
N GLY A 44 -4.13 2.99 10.38
CA GLY A 44 -3.50 1.78 10.91
C GLY A 44 -2.16 1.41 10.26
N ARG A 45 -1.71 2.11 9.20
CA ARG A 45 -0.44 1.82 8.50
C ARG A 45 0.72 2.64 9.06
N GLY A 46 1.93 2.27 8.68
CA GLY A 46 3.17 2.95 9.07
C GLY A 46 3.99 2.14 10.08
N GLN A 47 4.86 2.82 10.84
CA GLN A 47 5.81 2.15 11.75
C GLN A 47 5.13 1.23 12.76
N GLY A 48 3.94 1.59 13.26
CA GLY A 48 3.20 0.75 14.22
C GLY A 48 2.80 -0.62 13.65
N LEU A 49 2.42 -0.68 12.37
CA LEU A 49 2.05 -1.93 11.70
C LEU A 49 3.27 -2.67 11.17
N PHE A 50 4.20 -1.96 10.50
CA PHE A 50 5.28 -2.58 9.75
C PHE A 50 6.62 -2.68 10.50
N GLY A 51 6.73 -2.10 11.70
CA GLY A 51 8.00 -1.96 12.41
C GLY A 51 9.03 -1.04 11.73
N LYS A 52 8.67 -0.43 10.60
CA LYS A 52 9.55 0.39 9.75
C LYS A 52 8.81 1.66 9.31
N ALA A 53 9.46 2.81 9.47
CA ALA A 53 8.98 4.08 8.94
C ALA A 53 8.95 4.07 7.40
N ASN A 54 8.01 4.79 6.80
CA ASN A 54 7.91 4.98 5.36
C ASN A 54 7.83 3.67 4.54
N HIS A 55 7.28 2.59 5.11
CA HIS A 55 7.11 1.31 4.41
C HIS A 55 6.44 1.50 3.05
N ASP A 56 5.26 2.11 3.04
CA ASP A 56 4.44 2.23 1.83
C ASP A 56 5.08 3.14 0.78
N ALA A 57 5.60 4.29 1.20
CA ALA A 57 6.27 5.24 0.31
C ALA A 57 7.51 4.58 -0.33
N GLY A 58 8.32 3.88 0.47
CA GLY A 58 9.48 3.15 -0.02
C GLY A 58 9.09 2.02 -0.99
N THR A 59 8.04 1.27 -0.68
CA THR A 59 7.53 0.22 -1.57
C THR A 59 7.00 0.80 -2.89
N ALA A 60 6.27 1.92 -2.84
CA ALA A 60 5.78 2.61 -4.04
C ALA A 60 6.95 3.09 -4.92
N SER A 61 7.95 3.75 -4.35
CA SER A 61 9.15 4.19 -5.09
C SER A 61 9.92 3.01 -5.69
N ALA A 62 10.03 1.88 -4.98
CA ALA A 62 10.70 0.69 -5.50
C ALA A 62 9.96 0.04 -6.67
N ARG A 63 8.62 0.12 -6.71
CA ARG A 63 7.77 -0.53 -7.72
C ARG A 63 7.46 0.37 -8.92
N LEU A 64 7.23 1.66 -8.69
CA LEU A 64 6.82 2.63 -9.71
C LEU A 64 8.01 3.42 -10.29
N GLY A 65 9.19 3.32 -9.67
CA GLY A 65 10.38 4.08 -10.04
C GLY A 65 10.43 5.45 -9.36
N ALA A 66 11.36 6.29 -9.81
CA ALA A 66 11.63 7.62 -9.24
C ALA A 66 10.59 8.69 -9.68
N ILE A 67 9.31 8.34 -9.63
CA ILE A 67 8.23 9.30 -9.85
C ILE A 67 8.03 10.16 -8.59
N PRO A 68 7.67 11.45 -8.73
CA PRO A 68 7.24 12.26 -7.59
C PRO A 68 6.07 11.60 -6.84
N LEU A 69 6.19 11.49 -5.52
CA LEU A 69 5.19 10.92 -4.63
C LEU A 69 4.83 11.95 -3.55
N ALA A 70 3.53 12.19 -3.33
CA ALA A 70 3.04 13.10 -2.30
C ALA A 70 1.77 12.54 -1.62
N GLY A 71 1.40 13.13 -0.47
CA GLY A 71 0.22 12.73 0.31
C GLY A 71 0.49 12.74 1.81
#